data_AF-A0A3A0CAL7-F1
#
_entry.id   AF-A0A3A0CAL7-F1
#
_cell.length_a   1.000
_cell.length_b   1.000
_cell.length_c   1.000
_cell.angle_alpha   90.00
_cell.angle_beta   90.00
_cell.angle_gamma   90.00
#
_symmetry.space_group_name_H-M   'P 1'
#
loop_
_entity.id
_entity.type
_entity.pdbx_description
1 polymer ?
#
loop_
_entity_poly.entity_id
_entity_poly.type
_entity_poly.pdbx_seq_one_letter_code
_entity_poly.pdbx_strand_id
1 'polypeptide(L)'
;MSRAVFSLVFILCAVALGAILPAPKAQAARPEDAVRATGLRVLGATRGYATAALWLRAGDAYRRGDYFETQAMYQLIREMQPRNPAVYSYLSWNEGYNIPAQFPDRERQLPWLARGLQTIHEGQRELPQDASLRLEEWHFIFNRTRDFPLEVLRLELEAWQESEPAWAEVVKNIFALRDGLTKVRRDQLDAFPEKAVLPADLQDLLSSFDGLEAPARARLMDPAFDQLSETEQGSLGAEFDLVARQQLRAFLSLDREVQVIVALANWARLHLMCAALEPVLTMKPRSLSADAALLNSYLYAQKNLPLGMEGAFTPRYRAGVKAAFASGLALARAAYGEEGASEFRVRMRENFKSLPGWLE
;
A
#
# COMPACT_ATOMS: atom_id res chain seq x y z
N MET A 1 16.03 0.75 -53.08
CA MET A 1 16.35 -0.02 -51.86
C MET A 1 15.13 -0.04 -50.97
N SER A 2 14.66 -1.22 -50.52
CA SER A 2 13.45 -1.32 -49.70
C SER A 2 13.68 -0.80 -48.29
N ARG A 3 12.62 -0.33 -47.62
CA ARG A 3 12.66 0.14 -46.22
C ARG A 3 13.30 -0.88 -45.26
N ALA A 4 13.19 -2.17 -45.55
CA ALA A 4 13.81 -3.24 -44.78
C ALA A 4 15.36 -3.19 -44.80
N VAL A 5 15.96 -2.76 -45.91
CA VAL A 5 17.43 -2.65 -46.02
C VAL A 5 17.95 -1.50 -45.16
N PHE A 6 17.23 -0.38 -45.11
CA PHE A 6 17.59 0.74 -44.23
C PHE A 6 17.49 0.37 -42.75
N SER A 7 16.43 -0.33 -42.35
CA SER A 7 16.29 -0.82 -40.97
C SER A 7 17.38 -1.81 -40.57
N LEU A 8 17.77 -2.71 -41.48
CA LEU A 8 18.83 -3.69 -41.23
C LEU A 8 20.20 -3.01 -41.08
N VAL A 9 20.51 -2.03 -41.94
CA VAL A 9 21.75 -1.24 -41.87
C VAL A 9 21.79 -0.42 -40.58
N PHE A 10 20.67 0.16 -40.15
CA PHE A 10 20.61 0.93 -38.90
C PHE A 10 20.85 0.05 -37.66
N ILE A 11 20.28 -1.15 -37.64
CA ILE A 11 20.50 -2.14 -36.57
C ILE A 11 21.97 -2.58 -36.54
N LEU A 12 22.56 -2.89 -37.70
CA LEU A 12 23.96 -3.29 -37.81
C LEU A 12 24.92 -2.16 -37.37
N CYS A 13 24.62 -0.90 -37.71
CA CYS A 13 25.40 0.24 -37.26
C CYS A 13 25.28 0.47 -35.74
N ALA A 14 24.09 0.27 -35.15
CA ALA A 14 23.90 0.38 -33.70
C ALA A 14 24.65 -0.71 -32.91
N VAL A 15 24.68 -1.94 -33.44
CA VAL A 15 25.49 -3.06 -32.92
C VAL A 15 26.98 -2.74 -33.00
N ALA A 16 27.46 -2.22 -34.13
CA ALA A 16 28.85 -1.83 -34.30
C ALA A 16 29.25 -0.68 -33.35
N LEU A 17 28.38 0.31 -33.14
CA LEU A 17 28.64 1.43 -32.23
C LEU A 17 28.71 0.98 -30.76
N GLY A 18 27.86 0.03 -30.36
CA GLY A 18 27.88 -0.54 -29.01
C GLY A 18 29.13 -1.37 -28.70
N ALA A 19 29.79 -1.92 -29.73
CA ALA A 19 31.06 -2.66 -29.60
C ALA A 19 32.29 -1.74 -29.47
N ILE A 20 32.18 -0.45 -29.80
CA ILE A 20 33.28 0.53 -29.77
C ILE A 20 33.31 1.30 -28.43
N LEU A 21 32.23 1.26 -27.66
CA LEU A 21 32.18 1.91 -26.34
C LEU A 21 32.97 1.10 -25.30
N PRO A 22 33.87 1.73 -24.52
CA PRO A 22 34.68 1.03 -23.55
C PRO A 22 33.80 0.36 -22.47
N ALA A 23 34.15 -0.88 -22.13
CA ALA A 23 33.52 -1.63 -21.05
C ALA A 23 33.65 -0.86 -19.72
N PRO A 24 32.61 -0.86 -18.86
CA PRO A 24 32.73 -0.26 -17.54
C PRO A 24 33.76 -1.07 -16.73
N LYS A 25 34.54 -0.38 -15.88
CA LYS A 25 35.50 -1.04 -14.98
C LYS A 25 34.77 -2.11 -14.17
N ALA A 26 35.25 -3.34 -14.27
CA ALA A 26 34.63 -4.52 -13.70
C ALA A 26 34.55 -4.40 -12.17
N GLN A 27 33.33 -4.33 -11.65
CA GLN A 27 33.01 -4.85 -10.32
C GLN A 27 32.17 -6.10 -10.56
N ALA A 28 32.81 -7.26 -10.37
CA ALA A 28 32.25 -8.61 -10.25
C ALA A 28 30.85 -8.88 -10.88
N ALA A 29 30.68 -8.61 -12.18
CA ALA A 29 29.45 -8.92 -12.89
C ALA A 29 29.59 -10.26 -13.63
N ARG A 30 28.57 -11.11 -13.59
CA ARG A 30 28.58 -12.42 -14.27
C ARG A 30 28.59 -12.22 -15.80
N PRO A 31 29.06 -13.19 -16.60
CA PRO A 31 29.08 -13.07 -18.05
C PRO A 31 27.70 -12.74 -18.65
N GLU A 32 26.62 -13.28 -18.08
CA GLU A 32 25.25 -12.91 -18.45
C GLU A 32 24.96 -11.41 -18.26
N ASP A 33 25.45 -10.80 -17.18
CA ASP A 33 25.25 -9.38 -16.86
C ASP A 33 26.00 -8.49 -17.84
N ALA A 34 27.19 -8.92 -18.29
CA ALA A 34 27.98 -8.21 -19.29
C ALA A 34 27.36 -8.27 -20.69
N VAL A 35 26.82 -9.42 -21.10
CA VAL A 35 26.07 -9.57 -22.36
C VAL A 35 24.78 -8.75 -22.32
N ARG A 36 24.07 -8.78 -21.19
CA ARG A 36 22.84 -8.02 -20.96
C ARG A 36 23.09 -6.51 -20.99
N ALA A 37 24.12 -6.04 -20.30
CA ALA A 37 24.52 -4.63 -20.30
C ALA A 37 24.98 -4.16 -21.70
N THR A 38 25.71 -5.00 -22.44
CA THR A 38 26.17 -4.70 -23.80
C THR A 38 24.99 -4.65 -24.79
N GLY A 39 24.06 -5.63 -24.73
CA GLY A 39 22.86 -5.64 -25.57
C GLY A 39 21.96 -4.41 -25.33
N LEU A 40 21.83 -3.99 -24.06
CA LEU A 40 21.07 -2.80 -23.69
C LEU A 40 21.70 -1.49 -24.22
N ARG A 41 23.03 -1.43 -24.29
CA ARG A 41 23.79 -0.29 -24.85
C ARG A 41 23.71 -0.25 -26.37
N VAL A 42 23.79 -1.41 -27.02
CA VAL A 42 23.67 -1.59 -28.48
C VAL A 42 22.33 -1.08 -29.01
N LEU A 43 21.25 -1.17 -28.22
CA LEU A 43 19.94 -0.69 -28.64
C LEU A 43 19.86 0.84 -28.82
N GLY A 44 20.79 1.64 -28.28
CA GLY A 44 20.89 3.09 -28.55
C GLY A 44 19.55 3.82 -28.63
N ALA A 45 19.30 4.55 -29.72
CA ALA A 45 18.02 5.24 -29.98
C ALA A 45 16.83 4.29 -30.24
N THR A 46 17.07 3.03 -30.63
CA THR A 46 16.00 2.03 -30.88
C THR A 46 15.41 1.44 -29.59
N ARG A 47 16.06 1.66 -28.43
CA ARG A 47 15.59 1.26 -27.10
C ARG A 47 14.18 1.77 -26.80
N GLY A 48 13.82 2.97 -27.29
CA GLY A 48 12.47 3.51 -27.15
C GLY A 48 11.40 2.66 -27.86
N TYR A 49 11.66 2.25 -29.11
CA TYR A 49 10.75 1.39 -29.87
C TYR A 49 10.66 -0.02 -29.29
N ALA A 50 11.79 -0.60 -28.89
CA ALA A 50 11.82 -1.90 -28.22
C ALA A 50 10.99 -1.87 -26.92
N THR A 51 11.16 -0.81 -26.12
CA THR A 51 10.39 -0.63 -24.88
C THR A 51 8.90 -0.43 -25.18
N ALA A 52 8.53 0.37 -26.18
CA ALA A 52 7.13 0.54 -26.57
C ALA A 52 6.49 -0.79 -27.01
N ALA A 53 7.21 -1.62 -27.77
CA ALA A 53 6.74 -2.95 -28.16
C ALA A 53 6.55 -3.87 -26.95
N LEU A 54 7.47 -3.83 -25.97
CA LEU A 54 7.29 -4.57 -24.72
C LEU A 54 6.09 -4.09 -23.91
N TRP A 55 5.84 -2.78 -23.83
CA TRP A 55 4.65 -2.24 -23.15
C TRP A 55 3.36 -2.72 -23.80
N LEU A 56 3.29 -2.71 -25.13
CA LEU A 56 2.14 -3.24 -25.87
C LEU A 56 1.93 -4.74 -25.58
N ARG A 57 3.00 -5.53 -25.65
CA ARG A 57 2.95 -6.97 -25.37
C ARG A 57 2.58 -7.27 -23.92
N ALA A 58 3.12 -6.51 -22.96
CA ALA A 58 2.76 -6.63 -21.56
C ALA A 58 1.27 -6.32 -21.35
N GLY A 59 0.74 -5.28 -22.00
CA GLY A 59 -0.68 -4.95 -21.97
C GLY A 59 -1.57 -6.04 -22.58
N ASP A 60 -1.15 -6.64 -23.69
CA ASP A 60 -1.84 -7.78 -24.30
C ASP A 60 -1.83 -9.02 -23.39
N ALA A 61 -0.67 -9.37 -22.83
CA ALA A 61 -0.53 -10.48 -21.88
C ALA A 61 -1.39 -10.26 -20.63
N TYR A 62 -1.37 -9.04 -20.07
CA TYR A 62 -2.18 -8.66 -18.93
C TYR A 62 -3.67 -8.83 -19.22
N ARG A 63 -4.16 -8.36 -20.37
CA ARG A 63 -5.57 -8.51 -20.77
C ARG A 63 -6.00 -9.97 -20.95
N ARG A 64 -5.08 -10.87 -21.29
CA ARG A 64 -5.35 -12.32 -21.38
C ARG A 64 -5.27 -13.03 -20.03
N GLY A 65 -4.81 -12.36 -18.98
CA GLY A 65 -4.55 -12.98 -17.67
C GLY A 65 -3.19 -13.68 -17.57
N ASP A 66 -2.30 -13.50 -18.56
CA ASP A 66 -0.97 -14.12 -18.61
C ASP A 66 0.03 -13.34 -17.72
N TYR A 67 -0.22 -13.29 -16.40
CA TYR A 67 0.53 -12.42 -15.47
C TYR A 67 2.02 -12.74 -15.36
N PHE A 68 2.45 -13.98 -15.63
CA PHE A 68 3.87 -14.35 -15.70
C PHE A 68 4.55 -13.82 -16.96
N GLU A 69 3.84 -13.78 -18.09
CA GLU A 69 4.38 -13.15 -19.30
C GLU A 69 4.46 -11.64 -19.10
N THR A 70 3.41 -11.03 -18.55
CA THR A 70 3.38 -9.61 -18.16
C THR A 70 4.58 -9.27 -17.27
N GLN A 71 4.85 -10.11 -16.26
CA GLN A 71 6.00 -9.98 -15.36
C GLN A 71 7.32 -9.96 -16.12
N ALA A 72 7.55 -10.93 -17.00
CA ALA A 72 8.78 -11.02 -17.78
C ALA A 72 8.96 -9.78 -18.68
N MET A 73 7.87 -9.28 -19.29
CA MET A 73 7.94 -8.07 -20.11
C MET A 73 8.27 -6.83 -19.28
N TYR A 74 7.63 -6.64 -18.12
CA TYR A 74 7.93 -5.51 -17.25
C TYR A 74 9.36 -5.57 -16.67
N GLN A 75 9.90 -6.76 -16.39
CA GLN A 75 11.30 -6.90 -15.96
C GLN A 75 12.27 -6.43 -17.06
N LEU A 76 12.02 -6.82 -18.32
CA LEU A 76 12.81 -6.36 -19.47
C LEU A 76 12.64 -4.85 -19.70
N ILE A 77 11.44 -4.31 -19.49
CA ILE A 77 11.20 -2.86 -19.53
C ILE A 77 12.00 -2.16 -18.43
N ARG A 78 12.06 -2.71 -17.22
CA ARG A 78 12.80 -2.10 -16.09
C ARG A 78 14.28 -2.02 -16.41
N GLU A 79 14.84 -3.07 -16.99
CA GLU A 79 16.20 -3.07 -17.49
C GLU A 79 16.36 -2.00 -18.59
N MET A 80 15.42 -1.91 -19.52
CA MET A 80 15.45 -0.89 -20.58
C MET A 80 15.06 0.52 -20.14
N GLN A 81 14.47 0.75 -18.99
CA GLN A 81 14.07 2.07 -18.54
C GLN A 81 14.11 2.12 -17.00
N PRO A 82 15.29 1.98 -16.37
CA PRO A 82 15.39 1.91 -14.92
C PRO A 82 15.02 3.22 -14.22
N ARG A 83 14.94 4.33 -14.98
CA ARG A 83 14.48 5.64 -14.50
C ARG A 83 13.00 5.94 -14.74
N ASN A 84 12.25 4.95 -15.20
CA ASN A 84 10.81 5.08 -15.37
C ASN A 84 10.11 4.55 -14.10
N PRO A 85 9.59 5.41 -13.20
CA PRO A 85 8.94 4.96 -11.96
C PRO A 85 7.76 4.02 -12.23
N ALA A 86 7.04 4.23 -13.33
CA ALA A 86 5.88 3.43 -13.68
C ALA A 86 6.23 1.94 -13.80
N VAL A 87 7.42 1.57 -14.26
CA VAL A 87 7.77 0.15 -14.39
C VAL A 87 7.86 -0.57 -13.04
N TYR A 88 8.31 0.12 -11.99
CA TYR A 88 8.35 -0.44 -10.65
C TYR A 88 6.95 -0.57 -10.07
N SER A 89 6.09 0.44 -10.26
CA SER A 89 4.66 0.35 -9.90
C SER A 89 3.96 -0.81 -10.61
N TYR A 90 4.08 -0.92 -11.94
CA TYR A 90 3.42 -2.00 -12.67
C TYR A 90 3.97 -3.39 -12.30
N LEU A 91 5.28 -3.52 -12.07
CA LEU A 91 5.87 -4.76 -11.55
C LEU A 91 5.33 -5.09 -10.15
N SER A 92 5.37 -4.15 -9.21
CA SER A 92 4.95 -4.40 -7.84
C SER A 92 3.46 -4.69 -7.73
N TRP A 93 2.62 -4.08 -8.57
CA TRP A 93 1.21 -4.44 -8.69
C TRP A 93 1.02 -5.86 -9.21
N ASN A 94 1.76 -6.24 -10.25
CA ASN A 94 1.65 -7.57 -10.81
C ASN A 94 2.12 -8.65 -9.82
N GLU A 95 3.23 -8.40 -9.13
CA GLU A 95 3.80 -9.26 -8.08
C GLU A 95 2.93 -9.29 -6.82
N GLY A 96 2.41 -8.15 -6.36
CA GLY A 96 1.68 -8.06 -5.10
C GLY A 96 0.19 -8.42 -5.19
N TYR A 97 -0.40 -8.43 -6.39
CA TYR A 97 -1.84 -8.57 -6.57
C TYR A 97 -2.22 -9.64 -7.60
N ASN A 98 -1.71 -9.53 -8.83
CA ASN A 98 -2.23 -10.36 -9.92
C ASN A 98 -1.69 -11.79 -9.90
N ILE A 99 -0.38 -11.96 -9.70
CA ILE A 99 0.23 -13.29 -9.60
C ILE A 99 -0.25 -14.02 -8.34
N PRO A 100 -0.28 -13.42 -7.13
CA PRO A 100 -0.85 -14.05 -5.95
C PRO A 100 -2.29 -14.55 -6.15
N ALA A 101 -3.12 -13.79 -6.86
CA ALA A 101 -4.50 -14.17 -7.14
C ALA A 101 -4.64 -15.44 -8.00
N GLN A 102 -3.56 -15.92 -8.64
CA GLN A 102 -3.53 -17.19 -9.36
C GLN A 102 -3.37 -18.41 -8.43
N PHE A 103 -3.05 -18.19 -7.16
CA PHE A 103 -2.84 -19.26 -6.20
C PHE A 103 -3.99 -19.32 -5.19
N PRO A 104 -4.59 -20.52 -4.98
CA PRO A 104 -5.61 -20.69 -3.95
C PRO A 104 -4.99 -20.72 -2.54
N ASP A 105 -3.72 -21.08 -2.43
CA ASP A 105 -3.02 -21.29 -1.18
C ASP A 105 -2.17 -20.07 -0.78
N ARG A 106 -2.33 -19.65 0.48
CA ARG A 106 -1.65 -18.47 1.04
C ARG A 106 -0.13 -18.59 0.99
N GLU A 107 0.40 -19.79 1.22
CA GLU A 107 1.85 -20.04 1.23
C GLU A 107 2.52 -19.67 -0.09
N ARG A 108 1.89 -19.96 -1.23
CA ARG A 108 2.42 -19.56 -2.55
C ARG A 108 2.21 -18.10 -2.87
N GLN A 109 1.32 -17.39 -2.17
CA GLN A 109 1.13 -15.94 -2.32
C GLN A 109 2.22 -15.13 -1.62
N LEU A 110 2.72 -15.60 -0.46
CA LEU A 110 3.65 -14.83 0.39
C LEU A 110 4.97 -14.44 -0.30
N PRO A 111 5.65 -15.31 -1.08
CA PRO A 111 6.87 -14.92 -1.78
C PRO A 111 6.65 -13.78 -2.79
N TRP A 112 5.47 -13.73 -3.40
CA TRP A 112 5.11 -12.69 -4.37
C TRP A 112 4.76 -11.37 -3.69
N LEU A 113 4.12 -11.42 -2.51
CA LEU A 113 3.95 -10.25 -1.65
C LEU A 113 5.32 -9.64 -1.28
N ALA A 114 6.25 -10.47 -0.80
CA ALA A 114 7.61 -10.05 -0.48
C ALA A 114 8.30 -9.42 -1.69
N ARG A 115 8.16 -10.05 -2.87
CA ARG A 115 8.75 -9.56 -4.11
C ARG A 115 8.16 -8.21 -4.54
N GLY A 116 6.83 -8.03 -4.44
CA GLY A 116 6.16 -6.78 -4.80
C GLY A 116 6.66 -5.60 -3.96
N LEU A 117 6.77 -5.78 -2.65
CA LEU A 117 7.31 -4.77 -1.74
C LEU A 117 8.79 -4.48 -2.01
N GLN A 118 9.58 -5.54 -2.20
CA GLN A 118 10.99 -5.42 -2.59
C GLN A 118 11.17 -4.62 -3.88
N THR A 119 10.33 -4.83 -4.90
CA THR A 119 10.36 -4.09 -6.15
C THR A 119 10.07 -2.60 -5.95
N ILE A 120 9.15 -2.25 -5.04
CA ILE A 120 8.89 -0.85 -4.67
C ILE A 120 10.15 -0.24 -4.05
N HIS A 121 10.75 -0.91 -3.06
CA HIS A 121 11.98 -0.42 -2.42
C HIS A 121 13.17 -0.35 -3.39
N GLU A 122 13.31 -1.31 -4.31
CA GLU A 122 14.26 -1.24 -5.43
C GLU A 122 14.05 0.06 -6.23
N GLY A 123 12.82 0.35 -6.62
CA GLY A 123 12.47 1.58 -7.32
C GLY A 123 12.78 2.84 -6.51
N GLN A 124 12.47 2.86 -5.22
CA GLN A 124 12.76 4.01 -4.35
C GLN A 124 14.27 4.24 -4.16
N ARG A 125 15.09 3.19 -4.15
CA ARG A 125 16.55 3.34 -4.11
C ARG A 125 17.10 3.91 -5.43
N GLU A 126 16.57 3.47 -6.57
CA GLU A 126 16.95 3.96 -7.89
C GLU A 126 16.42 5.38 -8.16
N LEU A 127 15.26 5.72 -7.60
CA LEU A 127 14.52 6.97 -7.82
C LEU A 127 14.10 7.62 -6.49
N PRO A 128 15.06 8.07 -5.65
CA PRO A 128 14.79 8.53 -4.28
C PRO A 128 13.96 9.81 -4.18
N GLN A 129 13.86 10.58 -5.27
CA GLN A 129 13.06 11.81 -5.34
C GLN A 129 11.68 11.60 -5.96
N ASP A 130 11.33 10.35 -6.33
CA ASP A 130 10.05 10.06 -6.95
C ASP A 130 8.98 9.77 -5.90
N ALA A 131 8.06 10.72 -5.73
CA ALA A 131 6.96 10.61 -4.79
C ALA A 131 5.95 9.50 -5.16
N SER A 132 5.86 9.09 -6.42
CA SER A 132 4.88 8.08 -6.84
C SER A 132 5.20 6.70 -6.28
N LEU A 133 6.48 6.36 -6.09
CA LEU A 133 6.90 5.07 -5.52
C LEU A 133 6.71 5.00 -4.00
N ARG A 134 6.71 6.15 -3.32
CA ARG A 134 6.31 6.26 -1.90
C ARG A 134 4.81 6.10 -1.73
N LEU A 135 4.05 6.68 -2.65
CA LEU A 135 2.61 6.46 -2.73
C LEU A 135 2.28 5.01 -3.09
N GLU A 136 3.08 4.37 -3.93
CA GLU A 136 2.93 2.96 -4.27
C GLU A 136 3.14 2.06 -3.04
N GLU A 137 4.18 2.32 -2.24
CA GLU A 137 4.41 1.65 -0.96
C GLU A 137 3.20 1.83 -0.02
N TRP A 138 2.70 3.06 0.09
CA TRP A 138 1.48 3.34 0.86
C TRP A 138 0.29 2.51 0.39
N HIS A 139 0.01 2.48 -0.92
CA HIS A 139 -1.08 1.70 -1.50
C HIS A 139 -0.89 0.20 -1.24
N PHE A 140 0.34 -0.28 -1.37
CA PHE A 140 0.71 -1.66 -1.10
C PHE A 140 0.41 -2.00 0.36
N ILE A 141 0.92 -1.22 1.31
CA ILE A 141 0.66 -1.42 2.74
C ILE A 141 -0.84 -1.39 2.99
N PHE A 142 -1.54 -0.33 2.56
CA PHE A 142 -2.96 -0.15 2.81
C PHE A 142 -3.81 -1.33 2.32
N ASN A 143 -3.56 -1.83 1.12
CA ASN A 143 -4.36 -2.94 0.59
C ASN A 143 -3.89 -4.30 1.11
N ARG A 144 -2.57 -4.53 1.19
CA ARG A 144 -2.03 -5.86 1.51
C ARG A 144 -2.06 -6.17 2.99
N THR A 145 -1.95 -5.20 3.89
CA THR A 145 -2.17 -5.44 5.32
C THR A 145 -3.63 -5.75 5.66
N ARG A 146 -4.59 -5.50 4.76
CA ARG A 146 -5.97 -5.99 4.95
C ARG A 146 -6.03 -7.51 4.83
N ASP A 147 -5.36 -8.04 3.82
CA ASP A 147 -5.42 -9.46 3.48
C ASP A 147 -4.30 -10.26 4.20
N PHE A 148 -3.18 -9.59 4.49
CA PHE A 148 -1.92 -10.07 5.07
C PHE A 148 -1.39 -9.13 6.19
N PRO A 149 -2.16 -8.93 7.26
CA PRO A 149 -1.84 -7.93 8.30
C PRO A 149 -0.49 -8.17 8.95
N LEU A 150 -0.15 -9.43 9.23
CA LEU A 150 1.10 -9.76 9.92
C LEU A 150 2.25 -9.94 8.93
N GLU A 151 2.01 -10.49 7.75
CA GLU A 151 3.09 -10.78 6.83
C GLU A 151 3.70 -9.50 6.24
N VAL A 152 2.91 -8.46 5.94
CA VAL A 152 3.48 -7.17 5.54
C VAL A 152 4.32 -6.55 6.67
N LEU A 153 3.85 -6.61 7.91
CA LEU A 153 4.62 -6.15 9.07
C LEU A 153 5.94 -6.90 9.24
N ARG A 154 5.94 -8.22 8.96
CA ARG A 154 7.16 -9.02 8.99
C ARG A 154 8.17 -8.58 7.94
N LEU A 155 7.70 -8.29 6.72
CA LEU A 155 8.57 -7.92 5.61
C LEU A 155 9.28 -6.59 5.88
N GLU A 156 8.61 -5.66 6.54
CA GLU A 156 9.14 -4.34 6.87
C GLU A 156 9.99 -4.31 8.15
N LEU A 157 9.94 -5.38 8.95
CA LEU A 157 10.64 -5.43 10.24
C LEU A 157 12.15 -5.20 10.09
N GLU A 158 12.78 -5.71 9.03
CA GLU A 158 14.22 -5.54 8.80
C GLU A 158 14.56 -4.07 8.52
N ALA A 159 13.80 -3.41 7.65
CA ALA A 159 13.98 -1.99 7.35
C ALA A 159 13.76 -1.10 8.60
N TRP A 160 12.79 -1.47 9.45
CA TRP A 160 12.47 -0.75 10.68
C TRP A 160 13.46 -0.93 11.82
N GLN A 161 14.21 -2.03 11.88
CA GLN A 161 15.21 -2.20 12.95
C GLN A 161 16.24 -1.07 12.97
N GLU A 162 16.59 -0.55 11.80
CA GLU A 162 17.52 0.57 11.65
C GLU A 162 16.83 1.92 11.71
N SER A 163 15.67 2.08 11.06
CA SER A 163 15.01 3.36 10.87
C SER A 163 14.03 3.76 11.98
N GLU A 164 13.33 2.77 12.57
CA GLU A 164 12.21 2.94 13.50
C GLU A 164 12.27 1.86 14.62
N PRO A 165 13.35 1.81 15.44
CA PRO A 165 13.62 0.69 16.34
C PRO A 165 12.52 0.45 17.39
N ALA A 166 11.83 1.50 17.84
CA ALA A 166 10.71 1.37 18.76
C ALA A 166 9.53 0.60 18.12
N TRP A 167 9.25 0.83 16.84
CA TRP A 167 8.21 0.13 16.10
C TRP A 167 8.62 -1.27 15.70
N ALA A 168 9.91 -1.49 15.40
CA ALA A 168 10.45 -2.84 15.24
C ALA A 168 10.21 -3.68 16.51
N GLU A 169 10.40 -3.13 17.71
CA GLU A 169 10.09 -3.81 18.97
C GLU A 169 8.60 -4.10 19.15
N VAL A 170 7.71 -3.16 18.79
CA VAL A 170 6.25 -3.41 18.78
C VAL A 170 5.91 -4.59 17.87
N VAL A 171 6.45 -4.63 16.65
CA VAL A 171 6.21 -5.72 15.71
C VAL A 171 6.78 -7.05 16.23
N LYS A 172 7.97 -7.06 16.83
CA LYS A 172 8.52 -8.26 17.49
C LYS A 172 7.60 -8.77 18.60
N ASN A 173 7.06 -7.87 19.43
CA ASN A 173 6.11 -8.23 20.48
C ASN A 173 4.81 -8.82 19.92
N ILE A 174 4.30 -8.29 18.80
CA ILE A 174 3.14 -8.87 18.09
C ILE A 174 3.44 -10.33 17.70
N PHE A 175 4.62 -10.60 17.14
CA PHE A 175 5.01 -11.97 16.78
C PHE A 175 5.23 -12.87 17.99
N ALA A 176 5.85 -12.39 19.06
CA ALA A 176 6.01 -13.14 20.30
C ALA A 176 4.65 -13.54 20.91
N LEU A 177 3.68 -12.61 20.92
CA LEU A 177 2.31 -12.89 21.36
C LEU A 177 1.65 -13.96 20.47
N ARG A 178 1.77 -13.83 19.13
CA ARG A 178 1.26 -14.83 18.19
C ARG A 178 1.88 -16.21 18.39
N ASP A 179 3.18 -16.27 18.61
CA ASP A 179 3.90 -17.53 18.75
C ASP A 179 3.57 -18.24 20.08
N GLY A 180 3.19 -17.47 21.10
CA GLY A 180 2.66 -17.98 22.37
C GLY A 180 1.22 -18.51 22.30
N LEU A 181 0.47 -18.23 21.22
CA LEU A 181 -0.91 -18.70 21.07
C LEU A 181 -0.98 -20.22 20.86
N THR A 182 -2.04 -20.84 21.40
CA THR A 182 -2.41 -22.22 21.05
C THR A 182 -2.75 -22.34 19.56
N LYS A 183 -2.69 -23.56 19.00
CA LYS A 183 -3.04 -23.78 17.59
C LYS A 183 -4.44 -23.24 17.24
N VAL A 184 -5.43 -23.49 18.09
CA VAL A 184 -6.82 -23.03 17.89
C VAL A 184 -6.89 -21.50 17.80
N ARG A 185 -6.19 -20.78 18.69
CA ARG A 185 -6.16 -19.30 18.67
C ARG A 185 -5.39 -18.75 17.47
N ARG A 186 -4.32 -19.42 17.03
CA ARG A 186 -3.61 -19.06 15.79
C ARG A 186 -4.49 -19.26 14.56
N ASP A 187 -5.21 -20.37 14.49
CA ASP A 187 -6.15 -20.63 13.39
C ASP A 187 -7.28 -19.57 13.36
N GLN A 188 -7.75 -19.09 14.52
CA GLN A 188 -8.70 -17.97 14.61
C GLN A 188 -8.11 -16.66 14.07
N LEU A 189 -6.88 -16.33 14.47
CA LEU A 189 -6.15 -15.14 14.02
C LEU A 189 -5.92 -15.16 12.50
N ASP A 190 -5.44 -16.28 11.97
CA ASP A 190 -5.10 -16.43 10.56
C ASP A 190 -6.37 -16.42 9.67
N ALA A 191 -7.52 -16.90 10.17
CA ALA A 191 -8.80 -16.87 9.46
C ALA A 191 -9.58 -15.55 9.61
N PHE A 192 -9.18 -14.66 10.52
CA PHE A 192 -9.92 -13.43 10.80
C PHE A 192 -9.99 -12.46 9.60
N PRO A 193 -8.91 -12.24 8.80
CA PRO A 193 -8.97 -11.38 7.60
C PRO A 193 -10.02 -11.81 6.57
N GLU A 194 -10.37 -13.09 6.50
CA GLU A 194 -11.40 -13.63 5.60
C GLU A 194 -12.82 -13.33 6.09
N LYS A 195 -12.99 -13.18 7.41
CA LYS A 195 -14.30 -13.03 8.07
C LYS A 195 -14.66 -11.59 8.34
N ALA A 196 -13.67 -10.72 8.45
CA ALA A 196 -13.86 -9.29 8.64
C ALA A 196 -12.77 -8.55 7.87
N VAL A 197 -13.21 -7.68 6.95
CA VAL A 197 -12.41 -6.51 6.61
C VAL A 197 -12.32 -5.72 7.89
N LEU A 198 -11.15 -5.65 8.53
CA LEU A 198 -10.90 -4.78 9.66
C LEU A 198 -11.35 -3.37 9.27
N PRO A 199 -12.54 -2.92 9.72
CA PRO A 199 -13.04 -1.64 9.29
C PRO A 199 -12.13 -0.59 9.88
N ALA A 200 -11.94 0.49 9.12
CA ALA A 200 -11.32 1.68 9.66
C ALA A 200 -12.04 2.16 10.92
N ASP A 201 -13.32 1.83 11.14
CA ASP A 201 -14.15 2.31 12.25
C ASP A 201 -14.30 1.32 13.44
N LEU A 202 -13.45 0.27 13.54
CA LEU A 202 -13.65 -0.79 14.55
C LEU A 202 -13.63 -0.23 15.98
N GLN A 203 -12.82 0.78 16.25
CA GLN A 203 -12.76 1.36 17.59
C GLN A 203 -13.99 2.19 17.93
N ASP A 204 -14.43 3.08 17.03
CA ASP A 204 -15.65 3.87 17.22
C ASP A 204 -16.85 2.92 17.41
N LEU A 205 -16.88 1.85 16.62
CA LEU A 205 -17.88 0.80 16.70
C LEU A 205 -17.87 0.08 18.07
N LEU A 206 -16.69 -0.29 18.57
CA LEU A 206 -16.52 -0.91 19.89
C LEU A 206 -16.89 0.07 21.02
N SER A 207 -16.52 1.35 20.91
CA SER A 207 -16.84 2.38 21.90
C SER A 207 -18.34 2.64 21.96
N SER A 208 -19.01 2.78 20.81
CA SER A 208 -20.47 2.91 20.75
C SER A 208 -21.14 1.66 21.33
N PHE A 209 -20.64 0.46 20.99
CA PHE A 209 -21.16 -0.78 21.54
C PHE A 209 -21.00 -0.87 23.06
N ASP A 210 -19.85 -0.51 23.60
CA ASP A 210 -19.58 -0.51 25.04
C ASP A 210 -20.44 0.52 25.79
N GLY A 211 -20.84 1.61 25.13
CA GLY A 211 -21.78 2.60 25.63
C GLY A 211 -23.24 2.12 25.71
N LEU A 212 -23.58 0.97 25.11
CA LEU A 212 -24.93 0.42 25.14
C LEU A 212 -25.23 -0.32 26.45
N GLU A 213 -26.47 -0.20 26.89
CA GLU A 213 -27.02 -1.00 27.98
C GLU A 213 -26.94 -2.52 27.67
N ALA A 214 -26.79 -3.34 28.71
CA ALA A 214 -26.58 -4.79 28.54
C ALA A 214 -27.66 -5.50 27.67
N PRO A 215 -28.96 -5.18 27.77
CA PRO A 215 -29.99 -5.76 26.89
C PRO A 215 -29.82 -5.37 25.42
N ALA A 216 -29.40 -4.13 25.14
CA ALA A 216 -29.17 -3.65 23.79
C ALA A 216 -27.95 -4.34 23.17
N ARG A 217 -26.86 -4.53 23.95
CA ARG A 217 -25.70 -5.31 23.53
C ARG A 217 -26.06 -6.75 23.20
N ALA A 218 -26.78 -7.43 24.09
CA ALA A 218 -27.20 -8.81 23.87
C ALA A 218 -28.06 -8.95 22.60
N ARG A 219 -28.99 -8.01 22.40
CA ARG A 219 -29.85 -7.96 21.21
C ARG A 219 -29.05 -7.76 19.92
N LEU A 220 -28.04 -6.90 19.93
CA LEU A 220 -27.21 -6.59 18.76
C LEU A 220 -26.26 -7.75 18.40
N MET A 221 -25.83 -8.52 19.41
CA MET A 221 -24.97 -9.68 19.24
C MET A 221 -25.71 -10.93 18.75
N ASP A 222 -27.04 -10.94 18.80
CA ASP A 222 -27.86 -12.04 18.27
C ASP A 222 -27.86 -12.02 16.73
N PRO A 223 -27.41 -13.09 16.04
CA PRO A 223 -27.52 -13.20 14.58
C PRO A 223 -28.94 -13.04 14.03
N ALA A 224 -29.97 -13.40 14.82
CA ALA A 224 -31.36 -13.22 14.42
C ALA A 224 -31.75 -11.75 14.27
N PHE A 225 -31.01 -10.81 14.87
CA PHE A 225 -31.25 -9.37 14.73
C PHE A 225 -31.18 -8.90 13.27
N ASP A 226 -30.34 -9.53 12.44
CA ASP A 226 -30.22 -9.17 11.03
C ASP A 226 -31.43 -9.55 10.18
N GLN A 227 -32.29 -10.45 10.69
CA GLN A 227 -33.51 -10.89 10.02
C GLN A 227 -34.72 -10.03 10.34
N LEU A 228 -34.57 -9.09 11.30
CA LEU A 228 -35.63 -8.17 11.69
C LEU A 228 -35.82 -7.08 10.62
N SER A 229 -37.05 -6.59 10.47
CA SER A 229 -37.33 -5.40 9.65
C SER A 229 -36.69 -4.14 10.23
N GLU A 230 -36.48 -3.10 9.41
CA GLU A 230 -35.91 -1.82 9.88
C GLU A 230 -36.69 -1.22 11.06
N THR A 231 -38.02 -1.35 11.05
CA THR A 231 -38.88 -0.88 12.14
C THR A 231 -38.65 -1.67 13.43
N GLU A 232 -38.44 -2.98 13.34
CA GLU A 232 -38.13 -3.83 14.48
C GLU A 232 -36.71 -3.58 15.01
N GLN A 233 -35.74 -3.32 14.13
CA GLN A 233 -34.38 -2.97 14.53
C GLN A 233 -34.31 -1.62 15.26
N GLY A 234 -35.15 -0.66 14.87
CA GLY A 234 -35.26 0.65 15.51
C GLY A 234 -33.95 1.45 15.45
N SER A 235 -33.67 2.25 16.49
CA SER A 235 -32.46 3.08 16.55
C SER A 235 -31.17 2.27 16.54
N LEU A 236 -31.17 1.05 17.10
CA LEU A 236 -30.02 0.15 17.09
C LEU A 236 -29.63 -0.26 15.67
N GLY A 237 -30.62 -0.50 14.79
CA GLY A 237 -30.35 -0.83 13.39
C GLY A 237 -29.83 0.35 12.58
N ALA A 238 -30.24 1.57 12.92
CA ALA A 238 -29.78 2.80 12.29
C ALA A 238 -28.38 3.21 12.74
N GLU A 239 -28.04 2.99 14.02
CA GLU A 239 -26.73 3.32 14.59
C GLU A 239 -25.66 2.28 14.23
N PHE A 240 -26.03 1.00 14.16
CA PHE A 240 -25.14 -0.09 13.79
C PHE A 240 -25.68 -0.77 12.55
N ASP A 241 -25.20 -0.37 11.36
CA ASP A 241 -25.62 -1.00 10.11
C ASP A 241 -25.22 -2.49 10.03
N LEU A 242 -25.70 -3.20 9.00
CA LEU A 242 -25.45 -4.64 8.85
C LEU A 242 -23.95 -5.00 8.84
N VAL A 243 -23.13 -4.19 8.17
CA VAL A 243 -21.69 -4.43 8.05
C VAL A 243 -21.02 -4.26 9.41
N ALA A 244 -21.35 -3.17 10.11
CA ALA A 244 -20.88 -2.89 11.45
C ALA A 244 -21.26 -4.02 12.44
N ARG A 245 -22.51 -4.51 12.41
CA ARG A 245 -22.95 -5.63 13.26
C ARG A 245 -22.19 -6.93 12.97
N GLN A 246 -21.96 -7.25 11.70
CA GLN A 246 -21.19 -8.44 11.31
C GLN A 246 -19.73 -8.34 11.75
N GLN A 247 -19.10 -7.18 11.58
CA GLN A 247 -17.72 -6.92 12.00
C GLN A 247 -17.56 -6.98 13.52
N LEU A 248 -18.48 -6.36 14.27
CA LEU A 248 -18.49 -6.38 15.72
C LEU A 248 -18.60 -7.82 16.23
N ARG A 249 -19.55 -8.62 15.71
CA ARG A 249 -19.71 -10.03 16.09
C ARG A 249 -18.49 -10.87 15.72
N ALA A 250 -17.93 -10.66 14.53
CA ALA A 250 -16.72 -11.36 14.11
C ALA A 250 -15.54 -11.06 15.06
N PHE A 251 -15.30 -9.80 15.40
CA PHE A 251 -14.22 -9.40 16.29
C PHE A 251 -14.42 -9.85 17.74
N LEU A 252 -15.61 -9.64 18.31
CA LEU A 252 -15.92 -10.02 19.69
C LEU A 252 -16.00 -11.55 19.90
N SER A 253 -16.18 -12.33 18.83
CA SER A 253 -16.09 -13.80 18.88
C SER A 253 -14.66 -14.32 19.04
N LEU A 254 -13.65 -13.49 18.80
CA LEU A 254 -12.25 -13.86 18.98
C LEU A 254 -11.89 -13.93 20.47
N ASP A 255 -10.93 -14.79 20.79
CA ASP A 255 -10.29 -14.80 22.10
C ASP A 255 -9.63 -13.44 22.41
N ARG A 256 -9.62 -13.03 23.68
CA ARG A 256 -9.10 -11.71 24.09
C ARG A 256 -7.64 -11.49 23.69
N GLU A 257 -6.80 -12.52 23.74
CA GLU A 257 -5.40 -12.41 23.30
C GLU A 257 -5.31 -12.18 21.79
N VAL A 258 -6.20 -12.81 21.01
CA VAL A 258 -6.29 -12.64 19.56
C VAL A 258 -6.77 -11.23 19.20
N GLN A 259 -7.76 -10.69 19.93
CA GLN A 259 -8.23 -9.31 19.76
C GLN A 259 -7.09 -8.30 19.97
N VAL A 260 -6.23 -8.51 20.97
CA VAL A 260 -5.06 -7.64 21.24
C VAL A 260 -4.07 -7.67 20.09
N ILE A 261 -3.74 -8.86 19.57
CA ILE A 261 -2.81 -9.01 18.43
C ILE A 261 -3.35 -8.28 17.20
N VAL A 262 -4.64 -8.43 16.91
CA VAL A 262 -5.32 -7.75 15.78
C VAL A 262 -5.26 -6.24 15.93
N ALA A 263 -5.54 -5.70 17.13
CA ALA A 263 -5.47 -4.27 17.39
C ALA A 263 -4.04 -3.71 17.23
N LEU A 264 -3.03 -4.40 17.77
CA LEU A 264 -1.63 -4.00 17.63
C LEU A 264 -1.15 -4.07 16.18
N ALA A 265 -1.59 -5.07 15.41
CA ALA A 265 -1.25 -5.20 13.98
C ALA A 265 -1.84 -4.05 13.16
N ASN A 266 -3.09 -3.63 13.43
CA ASN A 266 -3.68 -2.45 12.80
C ASN A 266 -2.91 -1.17 13.12
N TRP A 267 -2.40 -1.07 14.33
CA TRP A 267 -1.62 0.08 14.76
C TRP A 267 -0.26 0.16 14.04
N ALA A 268 0.44 -0.98 13.95
CA ALA A 268 1.70 -1.05 13.22
C ALA A 268 1.48 -0.82 11.70
N ARG A 269 0.37 -1.29 11.13
CA ARG A 269 -0.04 -0.98 9.76
C ARG A 269 -0.20 0.52 9.53
N LEU A 270 -0.89 1.20 10.44
CA LEU A 270 -1.09 2.64 10.32
C LEU A 270 0.26 3.37 10.33
N HIS A 271 1.17 3.01 11.24
CA HIS A 271 2.49 3.61 11.24
C HIS A 271 3.26 3.36 9.93
N LEU A 272 3.22 2.14 9.38
CA LEU A 272 3.79 1.82 8.08
C LEU A 272 3.30 2.75 6.97
N MET A 273 1.98 2.94 6.88
CA MET A 273 1.38 3.85 5.91
C MET A 273 1.98 5.26 6.03
N CYS A 274 2.21 5.72 7.25
CA CYS A 274 2.69 7.08 7.50
C CYS A 274 4.18 7.22 7.26
N ALA A 275 4.96 6.23 7.67
CA ALA A 275 6.40 6.17 7.40
C ALA A 275 6.67 6.19 5.88
N ALA A 276 5.86 5.48 5.09
CA ALA A 276 5.95 5.48 3.63
C ALA A 276 5.74 6.88 3.01
N LEU A 277 4.81 7.68 3.57
CA LEU A 277 4.47 9.01 3.04
C LEU A 277 5.30 10.16 3.63
N GLU A 278 5.74 9.99 4.87
CA GLU A 278 7.00 10.52 5.40
C GLU A 278 7.83 11.41 4.46
N PRO A 279 8.73 10.79 3.68
CA PRO A 279 9.67 11.51 2.83
C PRO A 279 9.00 12.45 1.82
N VAL A 280 7.78 12.15 1.38
CA VAL A 280 7.04 12.94 0.38
C VAL A 280 6.69 14.33 0.90
N LEU A 281 6.57 14.50 2.23
CA LEU A 281 6.40 15.79 2.87
C LEU A 281 7.57 16.76 2.60
N THR A 282 8.72 16.29 2.13
CA THR A 282 9.85 17.18 1.83
C THR A 282 10.13 17.32 0.33
N MET A 283 9.48 16.52 -0.50
CA MET A 283 9.65 16.52 -1.96
C MET A 283 8.96 17.73 -2.60
N LYS A 284 9.50 18.26 -3.71
CA LYS A 284 8.88 19.31 -4.54
C LYS A 284 9.09 18.99 -6.03
N PRO A 285 8.06 19.10 -6.89
CA PRO A 285 6.65 19.30 -6.55
C PRO A 285 6.04 18.04 -5.91
N ARG A 286 5.17 18.21 -4.90
CA ARG A 286 4.40 17.11 -4.31
C ARG A 286 3.23 16.76 -5.22
N SER A 287 2.85 15.49 -5.29
CA SER A 287 1.63 15.09 -6.01
C SER A 287 0.39 15.28 -5.12
N LEU A 288 -0.72 15.72 -5.72
CA LEU A 288 -2.05 15.77 -5.07
C LEU A 288 -2.46 14.42 -4.44
N SER A 289 -2.03 13.32 -5.07
CA SER A 289 -2.29 11.97 -4.60
C SER A 289 -1.57 11.62 -3.30
N ALA A 290 -0.38 12.18 -3.06
CA ALA A 290 0.35 11.97 -1.80
C ALA A 290 -0.32 12.71 -0.63
N ASP A 291 -0.80 13.95 -0.86
CA ASP A 291 -1.56 14.69 0.15
C ASP A 291 -2.87 13.96 0.51
N ALA A 292 -3.55 13.38 -0.49
CA ALA A 292 -4.75 12.56 -0.28
C ALA A 292 -4.46 11.24 0.46
N ALA A 293 -3.34 10.58 0.18
CA ALA A 293 -2.93 9.37 0.88
C ALA A 293 -2.57 9.64 2.34
N LEU A 294 -1.93 10.77 2.63
CA LEU A 294 -1.63 11.18 4.00
C LEU A 294 -2.91 11.47 4.77
N LEU A 295 -3.86 12.17 4.13
CA LEU A 295 -5.20 12.37 4.66
C LEU A 295 -5.91 11.05 4.97
N ASN A 296 -5.88 10.09 4.04
CA ASN A 296 -6.52 8.79 4.26
C ASN A 296 -5.86 8.01 5.40
N SER A 297 -4.54 8.09 5.54
CA SER A 297 -3.82 7.51 6.68
C SER A 297 -4.28 8.13 7.99
N TYR A 298 -4.48 9.44 7.99
CA TYR A 298 -4.97 10.15 9.16
C TYR A 298 -6.42 9.79 9.51
N LEU A 299 -7.32 9.76 8.52
CA LEU A 299 -8.70 9.34 8.75
C LEU A 299 -8.74 7.91 9.29
N TYR A 300 -7.85 7.04 8.80
CA TYR A 300 -7.63 5.72 9.36
C TYR A 300 -7.12 5.78 10.80
N ALA A 301 -6.15 6.64 11.13
CA ALA A 301 -5.64 6.84 12.49
C ALA A 301 -6.71 7.29 13.47
N GLN A 302 -7.48 8.30 13.09
CA GLN A 302 -8.54 8.88 13.89
C GLN A 302 -9.53 7.83 14.39
N LYS A 303 -9.87 6.89 13.50
CA LYS A 303 -10.88 5.87 13.76
C LYS A 303 -10.32 4.62 14.47
N ASN A 304 -9.00 4.55 14.72
CA ASN A 304 -8.30 3.35 15.25
C ASN A 304 -7.21 3.64 16.32
N LEU A 305 -7.09 4.86 16.85
CA LEU A 305 -6.12 5.20 17.90
C LEU A 305 -6.61 4.78 19.30
N PRO A 306 -5.95 3.85 20.02
CA PRO A 306 -6.36 3.49 21.37
C PRO A 306 -6.38 4.71 22.32
N LEU A 307 -7.34 4.71 23.24
CA LEU A 307 -7.48 5.73 24.29
C LEU A 307 -6.16 5.98 25.03
N GLY A 308 -5.71 7.24 25.08
CA GLY A 308 -4.58 7.68 25.90
C GLY A 308 -3.21 7.72 25.20
N MET A 309 -3.13 7.35 23.92
CA MET A 309 -1.90 7.43 23.11
C MET A 309 -1.90 8.62 22.12
N GLU A 310 -2.92 9.47 22.17
CA GLU A 310 -3.15 10.57 21.23
C GLU A 310 -1.97 11.54 21.21
N GLY A 311 -1.32 11.76 22.36
CA GLY A 311 -0.23 12.72 22.58
C GLY A 311 1.14 12.33 21.98
N ALA A 312 1.45 11.04 21.85
CA ALA A 312 2.76 10.59 21.38
C ALA A 312 2.90 10.68 19.85
N PHE A 313 1.78 10.60 19.14
CA PHE A 313 1.72 10.63 17.67
C PHE A 313 1.30 11.99 17.14
N THR A 314 0.60 12.81 17.93
CA THR A 314 0.04 14.08 17.47
C THR A 314 1.05 15.06 16.86
N PRO A 315 2.25 15.33 17.41
CA PRO A 315 3.02 16.49 16.95
C PRO A 315 3.52 16.36 15.51
N ARG A 316 4.21 15.26 15.19
CA ARG A 316 4.78 15.00 13.85
C ARG A 316 3.67 14.78 12.81
N TYR A 317 2.61 14.10 13.23
CA TYR A 317 1.48 13.75 12.39
C TYR A 317 0.57 14.94 12.10
N ARG A 318 0.28 15.77 13.12
CA ARG A 318 -0.43 17.05 12.97
C ARG A 318 0.39 18.02 12.12
N ALA A 319 1.71 18.05 12.27
CA ALA A 319 2.57 18.84 11.39
C ALA A 319 2.47 18.37 9.93
N GLY A 320 2.50 17.06 9.68
CA GLY A 320 2.28 16.47 8.35
C GLY A 320 0.91 16.80 7.77
N VAL A 321 -0.16 16.69 8.56
CA VAL A 321 -1.54 17.03 8.17
C VAL A 321 -1.68 18.52 7.84
N LYS A 322 -1.14 19.41 8.69
CA LYS A 322 -1.14 20.85 8.42
C LYS A 322 -0.39 21.16 7.12
N ALA A 323 0.74 20.49 6.89
CA ALA A 323 1.51 20.65 5.67
C ALA A 323 0.78 20.15 4.42
N ALA A 324 0.09 19.00 4.50
CA ALA A 324 -0.70 18.45 3.39
C ALA A 324 -1.97 19.26 3.12
N PHE A 325 -2.65 19.74 4.16
CA PHE A 325 -3.80 20.64 4.02
C PHE A 325 -3.40 21.96 3.34
N ALA A 326 -2.29 22.58 3.79
CA ALA A 326 -1.77 23.79 3.17
C ALA A 326 -1.33 23.56 1.71
N SER A 327 -0.68 22.42 1.44
CA SER A 327 -0.23 22.00 0.10
C SER A 327 -1.41 21.75 -0.84
N GLY A 328 -2.35 20.89 -0.44
CA GLY A 328 -3.56 20.59 -1.20
C GLY A 328 -4.42 21.83 -1.45
N LEU A 329 -4.52 22.74 -0.48
CA LEU A 329 -5.21 24.02 -0.65
C LEU A 329 -4.52 24.91 -1.69
N ALA A 330 -3.18 24.98 -1.66
CA ALA A 330 -2.41 25.74 -2.65
C ALA A 330 -2.52 25.13 -4.06
N LEU A 331 -2.51 23.80 -4.17
CA LEU A 331 -2.66 23.09 -5.43
C LEU A 331 -4.07 23.23 -6.01
N ALA A 332 -5.11 23.05 -5.19
CA ALA A 332 -6.50 23.26 -5.60
C ALA A 332 -6.72 24.69 -6.08
N ARG A 333 -6.14 25.67 -5.37
CA ARG A 333 -6.16 27.08 -5.80
C ARG A 333 -5.45 27.31 -7.12
N ALA A 334 -4.28 26.69 -7.32
CA ALA A 334 -3.52 26.83 -8.56
C ALA A 334 -4.23 26.20 -9.76
N ALA A 335 -4.90 25.06 -9.57
CA ALA A 335 -5.57 24.33 -10.63
C ALA A 335 -6.97 24.87 -10.97
N TYR A 336 -7.73 25.32 -9.96
CA TYR A 336 -9.16 25.61 -10.07
C TYR A 336 -9.57 26.96 -9.46
N GLY A 337 -8.61 27.82 -9.12
CA GLY A 337 -8.89 29.11 -8.50
C GLY A 337 -9.46 29.00 -7.08
N GLU A 338 -10.02 30.10 -6.57
CA GLU A 338 -10.59 30.13 -5.21
C GLU A 338 -11.78 29.18 -5.02
N GLU A 339 -12.49 28.82 -6.08
CA GLU A 339 -13.63 27.91 -6.02
C GLU A 339 -13.19 26.49 -5.65
N GLY A 340 -12.19 25.94 -6.34
CA GLY A 340 -11.63 24.63 -5.98
C GLY A 340 -10.89 24.65 -4.63
N ALA A 341 -10.28 25.77 -4.25
CA ALA A 341 -9.71 25.94 -2.92
C ALA A 341 -10.80 25.90 -1.82
N SER A 342 -11.96 26.51 -2.07
CA SER A 342 -13.11 26.49 -1.17
C SER A 342 -13.70 25.09 -1.03
N GLU A 343 -13.92 24.39 -2.15
CA GLU A 343 -14.42 23.01 -2.15
C GLU A 343 -13.47 22.07 -1.38
N PHE A 344 -12.17 22.20 -1.61
CA PHE A 344 -11.15 21.45 -0.86
C PHE A 344 -11.26 21.71 0.65
N ARG A 345 -11.39 22.97 1.09
CA ARG A 345 -11.58 23.28 2.53
C ARG A 345 -12.84 22.68 3.11
N VAL A 346 -13.96 22.72 2.39
CA VAL A 346 -15.23 22.17 2.87
C VAL A 346 -15.09 20.65 3.08
N ARG A 347 -14.61 19.93 2.06
CA ARG A 347 -14.36 18.47 2.15
C ARG A 347 -13.42 18.13 3.30
N MET A 348 -12.35 18.90 3.47
CA MET A 348 -11.42 18.69 4.57
C MET A 348 -12.04 19.00 5.93
N ARG A 349 -12.84 20.05 6.09
CA ARG A 349 -13.54 20.29 7.36
C ARG A 349 -14.54 19.18 7.69
N GLU A 350 -15.26 18.65 6.71
CA GLU A 350 -16.14 17.51 6.93
C GLU A 350 -15.37 16.26 7.34
N ASN A 351 -14.26 15.97 6.65
CA ASN A 351 -13.40 14.83 6.96
C ASN A 351 -12.78 14.92 8.37
N PHE A 352 -12.52 16.13 8.87
CA PHE A 352 -11.92 16.37 10.20
C PHE A 352 -12.92 16.89 11.23
N LYS A 353 -14.24 16.78 10.98
CA LYS A 353 -15.27 17.39 11.86
C LYS A 353 -15.22 16.89 13.31
N SER A 354 -14.75 15.68 13.52
CA SER A 354 -14.58 15.04 14.83
C SER A 354 -13.25 15.40 15.51
N LEU A 355 -12.40 16.24 14.88
CA LEU A 355 -11.10 16.67 15.39
C LEU A 355 -10.95 18.20 15.32
N PRO A 356 -11.71 18.94 16.16
CA PRO A 356 -11.66 20.40 16.21
C PRO A 356 -10.25 20.94 16.54
N GLY A 357 -9.84 22.02 15.88
CA GLY A 357 -8.53 22.66 16.09
C GLY A 357 -7.32 22.00 15.43
N TRP A 358 -7.51 20.98 14.59
CA TRP A 358 -6.42 20.36 13.81
C TRP A 358 -6.11 21.09 12.50
N LEU A 359 -7.14 21.72 11.90
CA LEU A 359 -7.05 22.52 10.68
C LEU A 359 -6.85 24.02 10.96
N GLU A 360 -6.90 24.42 12.24
CA GLU A 360 -6.47 25.72 12.77
C GLU A 360 -4.96 25.65 13.10
#